data_AF-A0A563F090-F1
#
_entry.id   AF-A0A563F090-F1
#
_cell.length_a   1.000
_cell.length_b   1.000
_cell.length_c   1.000
_cell.angle_alpha   90.00
_cell.angle_beta   90.00
_cell.angle_gamma   90.00
#
_symmetry.space_group_name_H-M   'P 1'
#
loop_
_entity.id
_entity.type
_entity.pdbx_description
1 polymer ?
#
loop_
_entity_poly.entity_id
_entity_poly.type
_entity_poly.pdbx_seq_one_letter_code
_entity_poly.pdbx_strand_id
1 'polypeptide(L)'
;MLRPVALLLVTLVLAGCARHGTASDGVADSAVITTAITTTTPAPVSVPPEGACRREVHVQTPAPPPPPGAATGGATPVAAHNAENNGWKVRKQLPAEDREAGVAAVGKIENPLQALCDKGFFSFDATRDVLRGAGFDDVFIVELRASPGEAAPPGNAFYFQVKRACVFGEVKPGAVRLDVDGTTGEGSCYEPPSH
;
A
#
# COMPACT_ATOMS: atom_id res chain seq x y z
N MET A 1 39.56 -10.75 41.05
CA MET A 1 39.24 -12.05 41.68
C MET A 1 38.26 -12.77 40.76
N LEU A 2 38.73 -13.77 40.02
CA LEU A 2 37.93 -14.62 39.12
C LEU A 2 37.26 -15.74 39.93
N ARG A 3 35.95 -15.96 39.74
CA ARG A 3 35.25 -17.21 40.11
C ARG A 3 34.07 -17.49 39.15
N PRO A 4 33.66 -18.77 39.00
CA PRO A 4 33.53 -19.41 37.70
C PRO A 4 32.09 -19.62 37.19
N VAL A 5 32.02 -19.93 35.89
CA VAL A 5 30.88 -20.46 35.15
C VAL A 5 30.46 -21.83 35.70
N ALA A 6 29.17 -22.02 35.97
CA ALA A 6 28.56 -23.32 36.20
C ALA A 6 27.45 -23.53 35.17
N LEU A 7 27.75 -24.36 34.17
CA LEU A 7 26.80 -24.91 33.22
C LEU A 7 26.08 -26.08 33.92
N LEU A 8 24.75 -26.09 33.97
CA LEU A 8 24.00 -27.27 34.38
C LEU A 8 22.91 -27.56 33.35
N LEU A 9 23.11 -28.66 32.63
CA LEU A 9 22.20 -29.28 31.67
C LEU A 9 21.71 -30.57 32.32
N VAL A 10 20.41 -30.70 32.58
CA VAL A 10 19.76 -31.99 32.84
C VAL A 10 18.37 -31.98 32.20
N THR A 11 18.21 -32.82 31.19
CA THR A 11 16.95 -33.26 30.58
C THR A 11 16.38 -34.41 31.41
N LEU A 12 15.06 -34.47 31.60
CA LEU A 12 14.37 -35.72 31.96
C LEU A 12 12.95 -35.77 31.37
N VAL A 13 12.71 -36.87 30.64
CA VAL A 13 11.48 -37.27 29.96
C VAL A 13 10.57 -38.00 30.96
N LEU A 14 9.26 -37.75 30.92
CA LEU A 14 8.26 -38.65 31.49
C LEU A 14 7.09 -38.84 30.51
N ALA A 15 6.92 -40.11 30.13
CA ALA A 15 5.83 -40.65 29.32
C ALA A 15 4.65 -41.13 30.21
N GLY A 16 3.45 -41.20 29.63
CA GLY A 16 2.30 -41.96 30.16
C GLY A 16 0.98 -41.22 29.93
N CYS A 17 -0.16 -41.84 29.59
CA CYS A 17 -0.52 -43.19 29.21
C CYS A 17 -1.92 -43.12 28.55
N ALA A 18 -2.20 -44.06 27.66
CA ALA A 18 -3.40 -44.20 26.86
C ALA A 18 -4.72 -44.34 27.64
N ARG A 19 -5.84 -44.03 26.95
CA ARG A 19 -7.13 -44.72 27.16
C ARG A 19 -7.66 -45.23 25.82
N HIS A 20 -8.09 -46.49 25.85
CA HIS A 20 -8.63 -47.30 24.76
C HIS A 20 -10.06 -47.72 25.14
N GLY A 21 -10.95 -47.81 24.14
CA GLY A 21 -12.29 -48.40 24.22
C GLY A 21 -13.42 -47.36 24.18
N THR A 22 -14.46 -47.45 23.35
CA THR A 22 -15.05 -48.61 22.64
C THR A 22 -15.84 -48.15 21.40
N ALA A 23 -15.97 -49.05 20.44
CA ALA A 23 -16.63 -48.90 19.15
C ALA A 23 -18.10 -48.44 19.20
N SER A 24 -18.51 -47.66 18.21
CA SER A 24 -19.89 -47.56 17.74
C SER A 24 -19.86 -47.49 16.21
N ASP A 25 -20.45 -48.51 15.60
CA ASP A 25 -20.59 -48.66 14.15
C ASP A 25 -21.52 -47.56 13.61
N GLY A 26 -20.99 -46.74 12.71
CA GLY A 26 -21.71 -45.62 12.10
C GLY A 26 -20.98 -45.18 10.85
N VAL A 27 -21.27 -45.87 9.75
CA VAL A 27 -20.78 -45.57 8.41
C VAL A 27 -21.21 -44.15 8.02
N ALA A 28 -20.25 -43.25 7.97
CA ALA A 28 -20.23 -42.09 7.08
C ALA A 28 -18.75 -41.73 6.87
N ASP A 29 -18.24 -42.09 5.70
CA ASP A 29 -16.90 -41.75 5.24
C ASP A 29 -16.78 -40.21 5.21
N SER A 30 -16.10 -39.66 6.21
CA SER A 30 -15.70 -38.26 6.26
C SER A 30 -14.27 -38.27 6.76
N ALA A 31 -13.38 -38.64 5.85
CA ALA A 31 -11.96 -38.39 5.99
C ALA A 31 -11.77 -36.89 6.30
N VAL A 32 -11.55 -36.59 7.58
CA VAL A 32 -10.97 -35.32 8.01
C VAL A 32 -9.53 -35.35 7.53
N ILE A 33 -9.33 -34.98 6.27
CA ILE A 33 -8.03 -34.61 5.75
C ILE A 33 -7.65 -33.36 6.54
N THR A 34 -6.82 -33.56 7.57
CA THR A 34 -6.11 -32.46 8.23
C THR A 34 -5.07 -31.99 7.24
N THR A 35 -5.50 -31.24 6.22
CA THR A 35 -4.60 -30.52 5.34
C THR A 35 -3.98 -29.44 6.21
N ALA A 36 -2.72 -29.63 6.59
CA ALA A 36 -1.90 -28.56 7.10
C ALA A 36 -1.94 -27.45 6.04
N ILE A 37 -2.66 -26.37 6.33
CA ILE A 37 -2.61 -25.16 5.52
C ILE A 37 -1.23 -24.58 5.81
N THR A 38 -0.24 -24.99 5.01
CA THR A 38 1.03 -24.29 4.96
C THR A 38 0.69 -22.90 4.45
N THR A 39 0.51 -21.94 5.35
CA THR A 39 0.64 -20.52 5.02
C THR A 39 2.08 -20.32 4.61
N THR A 40 2.37 -20.62 3.35
CA THR A 40 3.56 -20.14 2.67
C THR A 40 3.40 -18.64 2.63
N THR A 41 4.00 -17.94 3.58
CA THR A 41 4.28 -16.52 3.44
C THR A 41 4.94 -16.35 2.09
N PRO A 42 4.31 -15.63 1.13
CA PRO A 42 4.95 -15.43 -0.17
C PRO A 42 6.30 -14.80 0.09
N ALA A 43 7.36 -15.49 -0.34
CA ALA A 43 8.70 -14.98 -0.21
C ALA A 43 8.73 -13.59 -0.86
N PRO A 44 9.42 -12.60 -0.24
CA PRO A 44 9.57 -11.30 -0.86
C PRO A 44 10.24 -11.50 -2.22
N VAL A 45 9.48 -11.28 -3.30
CA VAL A 45 10.00 -11.38 -4.66
C VAL A 45 10.87 -10.16 -4.88
N SER A 46 12.18 -10.34 -4.72
CA SER A 46 13.16 -9.33 -5.08
C SER A 46 13.31 -9.35 -6.60
N VAL A 47 12.82 -8.32 -7.27
CA VAL A 47 13.06 -8.14 -8.71
C VAL A 47 14.30 -7.25 -8.87
N PRO A 48 15.29 -7.61 -9.70
CA PRO A 48 16.42 -6.73 -9.97
C PRO A 48 15.92 -5.39 -10.52
N PRO A 49 16.45 -4.25 -10.05
CA PRO A 49 16.02 -2.95 -10.55
C PRO A 49 16.42 -2.82 -12.02
N GLU A 50 15.47 -2.44 -12.88
CA GLU A 50 15.72 -2.05 -14.26
C GLU A 50 16.38 -0.66 -14.27
N GLY A 51 17.70 -0.63 -14.02
CA GLY A 51 18.48 0.60 -13.91
C GLY A 51 18.47 1.26 -12.53
N ALA A 52 19.18 2.39 -12.40
CA ALA A 52 19.23 3.14 -11.16
C ALA A 52 17.83 3.65 -10.79
N CYS A 53 17.42 3.48 -9.53
CA CYS A 53 16.09 3.88 -9.13
C CYS A 53 15.93 5.40 -9.20
N ARG A 54 15.03 5.86 -10.07
CA ARG A 54 14.70 7.26 -10.25
C ARG A 54 13.64 7.69 -9.24
N ARG A 55 13.78 8.90 -8.73
CA ARG A 55 12.79 9.54 -7.88
C ARG A 55 12.05 10.65 -8.60
N GLU A 56 10.74 10.69 -8.43
CA GLU A 56 9.87 11.75 -8.94
C GLU A 56 8.91 12.21 -7.85
N VAL A 57 8.90 13.52 -7.57
CA VAL A 57 7.98 14.13 -6.60
C VAL A 57 7.18 15.21 -7.32
N HIS A 58 5.87 15.09 -7.31
CA HIS A 58 4.94 16.07 -7.83
C HIS A 58 4.06 16.60 -6.71
N VAL A 59 3.85 17.91 -6.70
CA VAL A 59 2.99 18.58 -5.72
C VAL A 59 2.05 19.47 -6.51
N GLN A 60 0.75 19.35 -6.25
CA GLN A 60 -0.25 20.21 -6.88
C GLN A 60 0.08 21.68 -6.58
N THR A 61 0.39 22.43 -7.62
CA THR A 61 0.56 23.89 -7.53
C THR A 61 -0.81 24.52 -7.33
N PRO A 62 -0.95 25.51 -6.43
CA PRO A 62 -2.19 26.27 -6.33
C PRO A 62 -2.60 26.84 -7.69
N ALA A 63 -3.86 26.62 -8.08
CA ALA A 63 -4.39 27.29 -9.26
C ALA A 63 -4.29 28.83 -9.08
N PRO A 64 -3.83 29.57 -10.10
CA PRO A 64 -3.93 31.03 -10.10
C PRO A 64 -5.38 31.44 -9.85
N PRO A 65 -5.64 32.56 -9.16
CA PRO A 65 -7.00 33.08 -9.03
C PRO A 65 -7.60 33.26 -10.43
N PRO A 66 -8.86 32.84 -10.67
CA PRO A 66 -9.46 32.98 -11.99
C PRO A 66 -9.47 34.46 -12.38
N PRO A 67 -9.12 34.80 -13.63
CA PRO A 67 -9.23 36.18 -14.08
C PRO A 67 -10.70 36.64 -13.95
N PRO A 68 -10.95 37.90 -13.59
CA PRO A 68 -12.32 38.43 -13.54
C PRO A 68 -13.00 38.21 -14.90
N GLY A 69 -14.07 37.42 -14.91
CA GLY A 69 -14.82 37.12 -16.14
C GLY A 69 -14.37 35.88 -16.92
N ALA A 70 -13.58 34.97 -16.35
CA ALA A 70 -13.30 33.68 -16.97
C ALA A 70 -14.60 32.87 -17.16
N ALA A 71 -15.14 32.89 -18.37
CA ALA A 71 -16.12 31.89 -18.81
C ALA A 71 -15.46 30.50 -18.70
N THR A 72 -16.14 29.56 -18.06
CA THR A 72 -15.77 28.14 -18.01
C THR A 72 -15.54 27.64 -19.44
N GLY A 73 -14.26 27.50 -19.80
CA GLY A 73 -13.84 27.14 -21.15
C GLY A 73 -14.28 25.73 -21.52
N GLY A 74 -15.10 25.66 -22.56
CA GLY A 74 -15.18 24.59 -23.56
C GLY A 74 -14.91 23.16 -23.09
N ALA A 75 -15.80 22.59 -22.28
CA ALA A 75 -16.05 21.17 -22.38
C ALA A 75 -16.74 20.90 -23.73
N THR A 76 -16.32 19.88 -24.46
CA THR A 76 -17.17 19.27 -25.50
C THR A 76 -18.56 19.04 -24.88
N PRO A 77 -19.66 19.30 -25.60
CA PRO A 77 -20.99 19.20 -25.00
C PRO A 77 -21.29 17.75 -24.64
N VAL A 78 -20.92 17.37 -23.43
CA VAL A 78 -21.46 16.19 -22.75
C VAL A 78 -22.89 16.57 -22.41
N ALA A 79 -23.85 15.68 -22.66
CA ALA A 79 -25.23 15.95 -22.28
C ALA A 79 -25.28 16.38 -20.80
N ALA A 80 -26.07 17.40 -20.46
CA ALA A 80 -25.99 18.08 -19.15
C ALA A 80 -25.96 17.10 -17.96
N HIS A 81 -26.77 16.04 -18.02
CA HIS A 81 -26.84 14.97 -17.02
C HIS A 81 -25.53 14.19 -16.79
N ASN A 82 -24.62 14.18 -17.76
CA ASN A 82 -23.31 13.51 -17.67
C ASN A 82 -22.21 14.46 -17.16
N ALA A 83 -22.34 15.77 -17.35
CA ALA A 83 -21.36 16.74 -16.84
C ALA A 83 -21.43 16.83 -15.31
N GLU A 84 -22.64 16.80 -14.74
CA GLU A 84 -22.87 16.80 -13.29
C GLU A 84 -22.29 15.55 -12.61
N ASN A 85 -22.42 14.38 -13.24
CA ASN A 85 -21.95 13.11 -12.68
C ASN A 85 -20.43 12.93 -12.70
N ASN A 86 -19.67 13.78 -13.39
CA ASN A 86 -18.20 13.68 -13.43
C ASN A 86 -17.50 14.60 -12.43
N GLY A 87 -18.25 15.38 -11.63
CA GLY A 87 -17.68 16.31 -10.65
C GLY A 87 -16.79 15.65 -9.59
N TRP A 88 -16.98 14.35 -9.32
CA TRP A 88 -16.12 13.59 -8.39
C TRP A 88 -14.68 13.43 -8.90
N LYS A 89 -14.46 13.41 -10.22
CA LYS A 89 -13.13 13.27 -10.86
C LYS A 89 -12.27 14.52 -10.68
N VAL A 90 -12.89 15.68 -10.49
CA VAL A 90 -12.17 16.94 -10.28
C VAL A 90 -11.69 16.98 -8.83
N ARG A 91 -10.36 16.93 -8.65
CA ARG A 91 -9.75 17.10 -7.34
C ARG A 91 -9.95 18.51 -6.83
N LYS A 92 -10.24 18.63 -5.54
CA LYS A 92 -10.39 19.92 -4.86
C LYS A 92 -9.03 20.60 -4.80
N GLN A 93 -9.04 21.92 -4.94
CA GLN A 93 -7.83 22.72 -4.75
C GLN A 93 -7.30 22.54 -3.33
N LEU A 94 -6.00 22.28 -3.22
CA LEU A 94 -5.35 22.05 -1.94
C LEU A 94 -4.94 23.39 -1.27
N PRO A 95 -5.46 23.73 -0.08
CA PRO A 95 -5.05 24.92 0.66
C PRO A 95 -3.57 24.85 1.05
N ALA A 96 -2.91 26.01 1.19
CA ALA A 96 -1.47 26.07 1.40
C ALA A 96 -0.99 25.29 2.63
N GLU A 97 -1.72 25.39 3.74
CA GLU A 97 -1.44 24.66 4.99
C GLU A 97 -1.54 23.13 4.85
N ASP A 98 -2.42 22.65 3.97
CA ASP A 98 -2.61 21.21 3.74
C ASP A 98 -1.57 20.72 2.74
N ARG A 99 -1.23 21.54 1.73
CA ARG A 99 -0.12 21.27 0.82
C ARG A 99 1.18 21.10 1.56
N GLU A 100 1.48 21.99 2.51
CA GLU A 100 2.66 21.88 3.36
C GLU A 100 2.65 20.61 4.21
N ALA A 101 1.49 20.21 4.74
CA ALA A 101 1.35 18.96 5.48
C ALA A 101 1.62 17.74 4.58
N GLY A 102 1.12 17.73 3.34
CA GLY A 102 1.40 16.68 2.36
C GLY A 102 2.88 16.63 1.95
N VAL A 103 3.52 17.78 1.72
CA VAL A 103 4.96 17.86 1.42
C VAL A 103 5.80 17.36 2.59
N ALA A 104 5.44 17.73 3.82
CA ALA A 104 6.11 17.24 5.02
C ALA A 104 5.94 15.72 5.17
N ALA A 105 4.78 15.16 4.79
CA ALA A 105 4.57 13.72 4.79
C ALA A 105 5.44 13.02 3.74
N VAL A 106 5.53 13.55 2.52
CA VAL A 106 6.44 13.07 1.46
C VAL A 106 7.88 13.05 1.97
N GLY A 107 8.36 14.13 2.57
CA GLY A 107 9.74 14.21 3.08
C GLY A 107 10.11 13.15 4.11
N LYS A 108 9.14 12.56 4.82
CA LYS A 108 9.37 11.46 5.77
C LYS A 108 9.55 10.10 5.09
N ILE A 109 8.91 9.88 3.94
CA ILE A 109 8.84 8.57 3.28
C ILE A 109 9.75 8.47 2.05
N GLU A 110 10.14 9.61 1.47
CA GLU A 110 10.87 9.69 0.22
C GLU A 110 12.18 8.89 0.21
N ASN A 111 13.05 9.11 1.21
CA ASN A 111 14.32 8.39 1.32
C ASN A 111 14.15 6.90 1.69
N PRO A 112 13.31 6.54 2.67
CA PRO A 112 13.02 5.13 2.95
C PRO A 112 12.48 4.33 1.76
N LEU A 113 11.54 4.91 0.99
CA LEU A 113 10.98 4.24 -0.21
C LEU A 113 12.03 4.10 -1.32
N GLN A 114 12.87 5.11 -1.51
CA GLN A 114 14.01 5.02 -2.41
C GLN A 114 14.91 3.83 -2.05
N ALA A 115 15.20 3.64 -0.76
CA ALA A 115 16.05 2.54 -0.30
C ALA A 115 15.41 1.17 -0.55
N LEU A 116 14.08 1.05 -0.55
CA LEU A 116 13.40 -0.20 -0.97
C LEU A 116 13.62 -0.44 -2.46
N CYS A 117 13.43 0.58 -3.28
CA CYS A 117 13.60 0.50 -4.72
C CYS A 117 15.05 0.15 -5.12
N ASP A 118 16.05 0.78 -4.51
CA ASP A 118 17.47 0.48 -4.73
C ASP A 118 17.82 -0.97 -4.37
N LYS A 119 17.13 -1.55 -3.38
CA LYS A 119 17.30 -2.95 -2.95
C LYS A 119 16.46 -3.94 -3.76
N GLY A 120 15.57 -3.46 -4.63
CA GLY A 120 14.64 -4.32 -5.37
C GLY A 120 13.51 -4.89 -4.52
N PHE A 121 13.13 -4.22 -3.43
CA PHE A 121 12.07 -4.67 -2.52
C PHE A 121 10.72 -4.02 -2.86
N PHE A 122 9.83 -4.81 -3.46
CA PHE A 122 8.56 -4.33 -4.03
C PHE A 122 7.31 -4.94 -3.38
N SER A 123 7.47 -5.65 -2.27
CA SER A 123 6.35 -6.26 -1.56
C SER A 123 5.49 -5.22 -0.83
N PHE A 124 4.22 -5.57 -0.61
CA PHE A 124 3.28 -4.71 0.13
C PHE A 124 3.74 -4.48 1.56
N ASP A 125 4.28 -5.51 2.20
CA ASP A 125 4.74 -5.43 3.59
C ASP A 125 5.95 -4.52 3.74
N ALA A 126 6.90 -4.57 2.80
CA ALA A 126 8.04 -3.65 2.80
C ALA A 126 7.59 -2.19 2.68
N THR A 127 6.68 -1.87 1.76
CA THR A 127 6.12 -0.52 1.65
C THR A 127 5.36 -0.13 2.92
N ARG A 128 4.51 -1.02 3.45
CA ARG A 128 3.73 -0.78 4.67
C ARG A 128 4.62 -0.50 5.87
N ASP A 129 5.69 -1.26 6.05
CA ASP A 129 6.63 -1.07 7.15
C ASP A 129 7.32 0.30 7.08
N VAL A 130 7.66 0.77 5.88
CA VAL A 130 8.19 2.12 5.68
C VAL A 130 7.15 3.19 6.07
N LEU A 131 5.92 3.06 5.58
CA LEU A 131 4.87 4.05 5.85
C LEU A 131 4.51 4.10 7.34
N ARG A 132 4.36 2.93 7.98
CA ARG A 132 4.15 2.80 9.42
C ARG A 132 5.31 3.37 10.22
N GLY A 133 6.55 3.08 9.82
CA GLY A 133 7.75 3.64 10.44
C GLY A 133 7.83 5.17 10.38
N ALA A 134 7.18 5.79 9.38
CA ALA A 134 7.03 7.23 9.26
C ALA A 134 5.81 7.82 9.99
N GLY A 135 5.01 6.96 10.65
CA GLY A 135 3.82 7.34 11.43
C GLY A 135 2.52 7.38 10.61
N PHE A 136 2.45 6.65 9.50
CA PHE A 136 1.24 6.53 8.67
C PHE A 136 0.68 5.11 8.75
N ASP A 137 -0.30 4.92 9.63
CA ASP A 137 -0.95 3.62 9.85
C ASP A 137 -2.15 3.39 8.92
N ASP A 138 -2.90 4.45 8.63
CA ASP A 138 -4.08 4.41 7.76
C ASP A 138 -3.70 4.57 6.28
N VAL A 139 -3.08 3.52 5.73
CA VAL A 139 -2.56 3.49 4.36
C VAL A 139 -3.24 2.43 3.52
N PHE A 140 -3.60 2.78 2.29
CA PHE A 140 -4.09 1.84 1.29
C PHE A 140 -2.93 1.48 0.37
N ILE A 141 -2.69 0.19 0.15
CA ILE A 141 -1.65 -0.32 -0.75
C ILE A 141 -2.31 -1.31 -1.70
N VAL A 142 -2.06 -1.15 -2.99
CA VAL A 142 -2.68 -1.91 -4.07
C VAL A 142 -1.63 -2.34 -5.09
N GLU A 143 -1.97 -3.36 -5.88
CA GLU A 143 -1.13 -3.77 -7.00
C GLU A 143 -1.10 -2.67 -8.07
N LEU A 144 0.00 -2.61 -8.81
CA LEU A 144 0.05 -1.79 -10.01
C LEU A 144 -0.91 -2.36 -11.05
N ARG A 145 -1.68 -1.48 -11.69
CA ARG A 145 -2.65 -1.91 -12.71
C ARG A 145 -1.91 -2.42 -13.96
N ALA A 146 -2.36 -3.56 -14.47
CA ALA A 146 -2.02 -4.08 -15.78
C ALA A 146 -3.22 -3.98 -16.72
N SER A 147 -2.98 -4.14 -18.02
CA SER A 147 -4.06 -4.25 -19.00
C SER A 147 -4.86 -5.54 -18.77
N PRO A 148 -6.14 -5.60 -19.16
CA PRO A 148 -6.92 -6.83 -19.08
C PRO A 148 -6.21 -8.00 -19.78
N GLY A 149 -6.01 -9.10 -19.05
CA GLY A 149 -5.32 -10.30 -19.56
C GLY A 149 -3.80 -10.31 -19.36
N GLU A 150 -3.22 -9.25 -18.81
CA GLU A 150 -1.80 -9.18 -18.45
C GLU A 150 -1.60 -9.38 -16.94
N ALA A 151 -0.44 -9.90 -16.56
CA ALA A 151 -0.05 -9.97 -15.15
C ALA A 151 0.29 -8.56 -14.64
N ALA A 152 -0.08 -8.27 -13.39
CA ALA A 152 0.31 -7.04 -12.71
C ALA A 152 1.85 -6.89 -12.74
N PRO A 153 2.39 -5.71 -13.10
CA PRO A 153 3.83 -5.49 -13.05
C PRO A 153 4.31 -5.51 -11.58
N PRO A 154 5.57 -5.86 -11.33
CA PRO A 154 6.15 -5.83 -9.99
C PRO A 154 6.12 -4.41 -9.41
N GLY A 155 5.76 -4.30 -8.14
CA GLY A 155 5.60 -3.01 -7.47
C GLY A 155 4.25 -2.89 -6.78
N ASN A 156 4.04 -1.72 -6.21
CA ASN A 156 2.78 -1.37 -5.59
C ASN A 156 2.52 0.13 -5.70
N ALA A 157 1.25 0.49 -5.69
CA ALA A 157 0.80 1.85 -5.48
C ALA A 157 0.20 1.96 -4.07
N PHE A 158 0.28 3.15 -3.49
CA PHE A 158 -0.34 3.44 -2.22
C PHE A 158 -0.92 4.84 -2.18
N TYR A 159 -1.84 5.04 -1.25
CA TYR A 159 -2.31 6.38 -0.91
C TYR A 159 -2.73 6.48 0.54
N PHE A 160 -2.62 7.67 1.09
CA PHE A 160 -3.12 8.03 2.41
C PHE A 160 -3.44 9.52 2.47
N GLN A 161 -4.14 9.93 3.52
CA GLN A 161 -4.60 11.29 3.70
C GLN A 161 -3.95 11.93 4.92
N VAL A 162 -3.47 13.18 4.76
CA VAL A 162 -3.00 14.03 5.85
C VAL A 162 -3.75 15.35 5.75
N LYS A 163 -4.63 15.64 6.72
CA LYS A 163 -5.64 16.72 6.62
C LYS A 163 -6.48 16.57 5.34
N ARG A 164 -6.46 17.55 4.42
CA ARG A 164 -7.11 17.46 3.09
C ARG A 164 -6.14 17.10 1.96
N ALA A 165 -4.85 16.90 2.27
CA ALA A 165 -3.88 16.47 1.30
C ALA A 165 -3.93 14.95 1.16
N CYS A 166 -3.97 14.51 -0.08
CA CYS A 166 -3.79 13.13 -0.47
C CYS A 166 -2.36 12.94 -0.93
N VAL A 167 -1.66 12.01 -0.29
CA VAL A 167 -0.34 11.56 -0.70
C VAL A 167 -0.53 10.26 -1.46
N PHE A 168 -0.08 10.24 -2.70
CA PHE A 168 -0.03 9.06 -3.55
C PHE A 168 1.42 8.64 -3.72
N GLY A 169 1.67 7.35 -3.87
CA GLY A 169 2.97 6.90 -4.29
C GLY A 169 2.93 5.59 -5.05
N GLU A 170 3.98 5.38 -5.84
CA GLU A 170 4.26 4.15 -6.55
C GLU A 170 5.70 3.74 -6.28
N VAL A 171 5.92 2.46 -5.98
CA VAL A 171 7.24 1.86 -5.85
C VAL A 171 7.30 0.69 -6.82
N LYS A 172 8.18 0.78 -7.81
CA LYS A 172 8.36 -0.25 -8.85
C LYS A 172 9.82 -0.35 -9.26
N PRO A 173 10.24 -1.42 -9.98
CA PRO A 173 11.59 -1.48 -10.50
C PRO A 173 11.98 -0.21 -11.24
N GLY A 174 13.11 0.37 -10.84
CA GLY A 174 13.67 1.57 -11.46
C GLY A 174 12.99 2.90 -11.09
N ALA A 175 11.91 2.93 -10.30
CA ALA A 175 11.23 4.18 -9.96
C ALA A 175 10.49 4.21 -8.61
N VAL A 176 10.61 5.36 -7.94
CA VAL A 176 9.69 5.80 -6.87
C VAL A 176 9.05 7.10 -7.32
N ARG A 177 7.71 7.10 -7.37
CA ARG A 177 6.91 8.29 -7.67
C ARG A 177 6.08 8.67 -6.45
N LEU A 178 6.03 9.96 -6.13
CA LEU A 178 5.23 10.51 -5.04
C LEU A 178 4.46 11.73 -5.56
N ASP A 179 3.17 11.79 -5.29
CA ASP A 179 2.30 12.91 -5.68
C ASP A 179 1.55 13.44 -4.45
N VAL A 180 1.40 14.76 -4.35
CA VAL A 180 0.56 15.43 -3.34
C VAL A 180 -0.53 16.21 -4.05
N ASP A 181 -1.78 15.87 -3.77
CA ASP A 181 -2.96 16.52 -4.38
C ASP A 181 -4.07 16.70 -3.34
N GLY A 182 -5.14 17.41 -3.70
CA GLY A 182 -6.37 17.44 -2.92
C GLY A 182 -7.21 16.18 -3.10
N THR A 183 -8.23 16.05 -2.25
CA THR A 183 -9.24 15.00 -2.32
C THR A 183 -10.08 15.10 -3.60
N THR A 184 -10.75 14.01 -3.99
CA THR A 184 -11.84 14.01 -4.96
C THR A 184 -12.98 14.96 -4.55
N GLY A 185 -13.94 15.18 -5.45
CA GLY A 185 -15.17 15.92 -5.15
C GLY A 185 -15.89 15.37 -3.89
N GLU A 186 -15.78 14.07 -3.66
CA GLU A 186 -16.39 13.35 -2.52
C GLU A 186 -15.57 13.44 -1.23
N GLY A 187 -14.36 14.03 -1.26
CA GLY A 187 -13.53 14.22 -0.07
C GLY A 187 -12.62 13.05 0.29
N SER A 188 -12.45 12.07 -0.59
CA SER A 188 -11.54 10.93 -0.41
C SER A 188 -10.30 11.07 -1.30
N CYS A 189 -9.24 10.30 -0.98
CA CYS A 189 -8.09 10.16 -1.88
C CYS A 189 -8.31 9.09 -2.96
N TYR A 190 -9.27 8.20 -2.74
CA TYR A 190 -9.58 7.11 -3.63
C TYR A 190 -10.34 7.61 -4.85
N GLU A 191 -9.85 7.25 -6.04
CA GLU A 191 -10.57 7.44 -7.30
C GLU A 191 -11.17 6.10 -7.71
N PRO A 192 -12.51 5.96 -7.70
CA PRO A 192 -13.17 4.76 -8.21
C PRO A 192 -12.73 4.45 -9.64
N PRO A 193 -12.51 3.17 -10.00
CA PRO A 193 -12.34 2.78 -11.39
C PRO A 193 -13.55 3.26 -12.20
N SER A 194 -13.32 4.10 -13.19
CA SER A 194 -14.36 4.45 -14.16
C SER A 194 -14.46 3.33 -15.21
N HIS A 195 -15.68 2.85 -15.44
CA HIS A 195 -16.03 1.89 -16.49
C HIS A 195 -16.23 2.56 -17.85
#